data_AF-J7J2R0-F1
#
_entry.id   AF-J7J2R0-F1
#
_cell.length_a   1.000
_cell.length_b   1.000
_cell.length_c   1.000
_cell.angle_alpha   90.00
_cell.angle_beta   90.00
_cell.angle_gamma   90.00
#
_symmetry.space_group_name_H-M   'P 1'
#
loop_
_entity.id
_entity.type
_entity.pdbx_description
1 polymer ?
#
loop_
_entity_poly.entity_id
_entity_poly.type
_entity_poly.pdbx_seq_one_letter_code
_entity_poly.pdbx_strand_id
1 'polypeptide(L)' 'MKTSVIKGKRNHKRVISSVRASMAMEGLQPSLHAQALGKLYLEDKITGREAIARIKEKHSAKFGL' A
#
# COMPACT_ATOMS: atom_id res chain seq x y z
N MET A 1 17.87 -13.97 14.60
CA MET A 1 17.11 -12.95 15.36
C MET A 1 15.87 -12.60 14.56
N LYS A 2 14.67 -12.99 15.01
CA LYS A 2 13.43 -12.53 14.39
C LYS A 2 13.20 -11.10 14.90
N THR A 3 13.41 -10.11 14.05
CA THR A 3 13.07 -8.72 14.35
C THR A 3 11.55 -8.63 14.48
N SER A 4 11.04 -8.90 15.68
CA SER A 4 9.71 -8.44 16.08
C SER A 4 9.78 -6.92 16.15
N VAL A 5 9.61 -6.29 14.99
CA VAL A 5 9.27 -4.88 14.89
C VAL A 5 8.04 -4.71 15.77
N ILE A 6 8.18 -3.96 16.86
CA ILE A 6 7.12 -3.63 17.80
C ILE A 6 5.94 -3.11 16.96
N LYS A 7 4.94 -3.97 16.75
CA LYS A 7 3.74 -3.65 15.98
C LYS A 7 2.82 -2.87 16.92
N GLY A 8 3.26 -1.68 17.33
CA GLY A 8 2.38 -0.73 18.01
C GLY A 8 1.14 -0.55 17.14
N LYS A 9 -0.07 -0.49 17.74
CA LYS A 9 -1.35 -0.32 17.03
C LYS A 9 -1.18 0.79 15.97
N ARG A 10 -0.92 0.41 14.72
CA ARG A 10 -0.69 1.39 13.66
C ARG A 10 -2.04 2.01 13.42
N ASN A 11 -2.15 3.32 13.62
CA ASN A 11 -3.35 4.01 13.22
C ASN A 11 -3.38 4.02 11.68
N HIS A 12 -4.11 3.08 11.08
CA HIS A 12 -4.16 2.91 9.62
C HIS A 12 -4.56 4.20 8.92
N LYS A 13 -5.45 4.99 9.54
CA LYS A 13 -5.87 6.29 9.02
C LYS A 13 -4.68 7.27 8.93
N ARG A 14 -3.83 7.30 9.96
CA ARG A 14 -2.62 8.14 9.98
C ARG A 14 -1.62 7.72 8.90
N VAL A 15 -1.41 6.42 8.72
CA VAL A 15 -0.51 5.91 7.67
C VAL A 15 -1.03 6.32 6.29
N ILE A 16 -2.32 6.10 6.02
CA ILE A 16 -2.96 6.46 4.75
C ILE A 16 -2.89 7.98 4.52
N SER A 17 -3.15 8.80 5.55
CA SER A 17 -3.09 10.26 5.41
C SER A 17 -1.67 10.76 5.12
N SER A 18 -0.65 10.19 5.77
CA SER A 18 0.74 10.55 5.52
C SER A 18 1.17 10.20 4.09
N VAL A 19 0.83 9.00 3.60
CA VAL A 19 1.13 8.60 2.21
C VAL A 19 0.44 9.54 1.22
N ARG A 20 -0.84 9.86 1.43
CA ARG A 20 -1.58 10.81 0.57
C ARG A 20 -0.94 12.19 0.57
N ALA A 21 -0.55 12.70 1.73
CA ALA A 21 0.11 14.01 1.85
C ALA A 21 1.44 14.04 1.09
N SER A 22 2.28 13.00 1.24
CA SER A 22 3.55 12.91 0.51
C SER A 22 3.35 12.84 -1.00
N MET A 23 2.38 12.05 -1.48
CA MET A 23 2.07 12.01 -2.92
C MET A 23 1.54 13.35 -3.43
N ALA A 24 0.66 14.01 -2.68
CA ALA A 24 0.10 15.30 -3.05
C ALA A 24 1.16 16.40 -3.12
N MET A 25 2.17 16.35 -2.25
CA MET A 25 3.31 17.28 -2.26
C MET A 25 4.10 17.20 -3.57
N GLU A 26 4.15 16.01 -4.17
CA GLU A 26 4.74 15.75 -5.50
C GLU A 26 3.74 15.94 -6.66
N GLY A 27 2.52 16.46 -6.40
CA GLY A 27 1.46 16.60 -7.42
C GLY A 27 0.87 15.27 -7.90
N LEU A 28 1.11 14.17 -7.19
CA LEU A 28 0.65 12.83 -7.55
C LEU A 28 -0.64 12.46 -6.82
N GLN A 29 -1.54 11.75 -7.51
CA GLN A 29 -2.70 11.12 -6.89
C GLN A 29 -2.57 9.59 -6.79
N PRO A 30 -2.80 9.00 -5.60
CA PRO A 30 -2.79 7.56 -5.45
C PRO A 30 -3.96 6.89 -6.16
N SER A 31 -3.66 5.87 -6.95
CA SER A 31 -4.65 4.97 -7.57
C SER A 31 -5.63 4.41 -6.53
N LEU A 32 -6.94 4.49 -6.83
CA LEU A 32 -8.00 3.90 -5.99
C LEU A 32 -7.76 2.42 -5.69
N HIS A 33 -7.18 1.69 -6.66
CA HIS A 33 -6.84 0.28 -6.48
C HIS A 33 -5.66 0.08 -5.53
N ALA A 34 -4.61 0.90 -5.65
CA ALA A 34 -3.48 0.86 -4.73
C ALA A 34 -3.92 1.23 -3.30
N GLN A 35 -4.86 2.17 -3.15
CA GLN A 35 -5.45 2.52 -1.85
C GLN A 35 -6.22 1.33 -1.24
N ALA A 36 -7.02 0.62 -2.03
CA ALA A 36 -7.75 -0.56 -1.56
C ALA A 36 -6.80 -1.68 -1.09
N LEU A 37 -5.74 -1.96 -1.85
CA LEU A 37 -4.72 -2.95 -1.47
C LEU A 37 -3.93 -2.52 -0.23
N GLY A 38 -3.58 -1.24 -0.13
CA GLY A 38 -2.93 -0.68 1.05
C GLY A 38 -3.77 -0.85 2.33
N LYS A 39 -5.09 -0.71 2.23
CA LYS A 39 -6.01 -0.98 3.35
C LYS A 39 -5.96 -2.46 3.77
N LEU A 40 -6.04 -3.39 2.82
CA LEU A 40 -5.95 -4.82 3.11
C LEU A 40 -4.61 -5.21 3.76
N TYR A 41 -3.50 -4.62 3.29
CA TYR A 41 -2.18 -4.83 3.87
C TYR A 41 -2.10 -4.31 5.31
N LEU A 42 -2.60 -3.09 5.56
CA LEU A 42 -2.61 -2.50 6.90
C LEU A 42 -3.48 -3.31 7.86
N GLU A 43 -4.59 -3.86 7.39
CA GLU A 43 -5.47 -4.78 8.14
C GLU A 43 -4.91 -6.20 8.28
N ASP A 44 -3.67 -6.45 7.86
CA ASP A 44 -3.01 -7.76 7.88
C ASP A 44 -3.76 -8.88 7.11
N LYS A 45 -4.68 -8.51 6.22
CA LYS A 45 -5.46 -9.45 5.38
C LYS A 45 -4.66 -10.00 4.20
N ILE A 46 -3.62 -9.27 3.80
CA ILE A 46 -2.65 -9.68 2.76
C ILE A 46 -1.24 -9.30 3.20
N THR A 47 -0.26 -10.02 2.68
CA THR A 47 1.15 -9.68 2.86
C THR A 47 1.56 -8.52 1.95
N GLY A 48 2.69 -7.88 2.26
CA GLY A 48 3.26 -6.87 1.37
C GLY A 48 3.64 -7.43 0.00
N ARG A 49 4.08 -8.69 -0.08
CA ARG A 49 4.41 -9.36 -1.35
C ARG A 49 3.17 -9.52 -2.23
N GLU A 50 2.04 -9.94 -1.64
CA GLU A 50 0.77 -10.08 -2.35
C GLU A 50 0.24 -8.72 -2.83
N ALA A 51 0.32 -7.67 -2.00
CA ALA A 51 -0.09 -6.33 -2.39
C ALA A 51 0.70 -5.83 -3.61
N ILE A 52 2.03 -6.00 -3.62
CA ILE A 52 2.90 -5.62 -4.74
C ILE A 52 2.57 -6.43 -5.99
N ALA A 53 2.38 -7.75 -5.86
CA ALA A 53 2.04 -8.61 -6.99
C ALA A 53 0.75 -8.17 -7.68
N ARG A 54 -0.32 -7.87 -6.91
CA ARG A 54 -1.61 -7.40 -7.45
C ARG A 54 -1.52 -6.02 -8.09
N ILE A 55 -0.74 -5.10 -7.52
CA ILE A 55 -0.48 -3.80 -8.15
C ILE A 55 0.21 -4.02 -9.49
N LYS A 56 1.27 -4.85 -9.53
CA LYS A 56 2.01 -5.15 -10.76
C LYS A 56 1.11 -5.79 -11.80
N GLU A 57 0.35 -6.81 -11.44
CA GLU A 57 -0.60 -7.51 -12.34
C GLU A 57 -1.57 -6.53 -13.01
N LYS A 58 -2.17 -5.62 -12.25
CA LYS A 58 -3.09 -4.61 -12.80
C LYS A 58 -2.41 -3.68 -13.80
N HIS A 59 -1.15 -3.32 -13.56
CA HIS A 59 -0.41 -2.42 -14.43
C HIS A 59 0.27 -3.15 -15.60
N SER A 60 0.71 -4.41 -15.44
CA SER A 60 1.31 -5.22 -16.49
C SER A 60 0.30 -5.61 -17.56
N ALA A 61 -0.96 -5.87 -17.17
CA ALA A 61 -2.06 -6.06 -18.12
C ALA A 61 -2.26 -4.87 -19.07
N LYS A 62 -1.78 -3.67 -18.70
CA LYS A 62 -1.86 -2.46 -19.51
C LYS A 62 -0.69 -2.31 -20.49
N PHE A 63 0.39 -3.08 -20.34
CA PHE A 63 1.61 -2.94 -21.13
C PHE A 63 2.00 -4.17 -21.95
N GLY A 64 1.17 -5.22 -22.00
CA GLY A 64 1.29 -6.30 -22.98
C GLY A 64 2.69 -6.92 -23.09
N LEU A 65 3.34 -7.18 -21.96
CA LEU A 65 4.58 -7.96 -21.88
C LEU A 65 4.28 -9.40 -21.44
#